data_AF-A0A1W2D287-F1
#
_entry.id   AF-A0A1W2D287-F1
#
_cell.length_a   1.000
_cell.length_b   1.000
_cell.length_c   1.000
_cell.angle_alpha   90.00
_cell.angle_beta   90.00
_cell.angle_gamma   90.00
#
_symmetry.space_group_name_H-M   'P 1'
#
loop_
_entity.id
_entity.type
_entity.pdbx_description
1 polymer ?
#
loop_
_entity_poly.entity_id
_entity_poly.type
_entity_poly.pdbx_seq_one_letter_code
_entity_poly.pdbx_strand_id
1 'polypeptide(L)' 'MARFVSVEKLSKKERRKRALAARGTWGSINPVTRKPENPKAYRRSKMKRLKPDRECDL' A
#
# COMPACT_ATOMS: atom_id res chain seq x y z
N MET A 1 30.95 -16.20 16.86
CA MET A 1 30.33 -15.76 15.59
C MET A 1 28.91 -16.30 15.53
N ALA A 2 27.92 -15.47 15.19
CA ALA A 2 26.56 -15.96 14.96
C ALA A 2 26.56 -16.88 13.73
N ARG A 3 25.95 -18.06 13.84
CA ARG A 3 25.83 -18.99 12.70
C ARG A 3 24.93 -18.34 11.65
N PHE A 4 25.36 -18.39 10.39
CA PHE A 4 24.53 -17.90 9.29
C PHE A 4 23.29 -18.77 9.14
N VAL A 5 22.12 -18.15 9.23
CA VAL A 5 20.82 -18.80 9.00
C VAL A 5 20.22 -18.25 7.72
N SER A 6 19.90 -19.15 6.79
CA SER A 6 19.24 -18.80 5.53
C SER A 6 17.82 -18.29 5.79
N VAL A 7 17.32 -17.38 4.94
CA VAL A 7 16.01 -16.74 5.14
C VAL A 7 14.87 -17.75 5.18
N GLU A 8 14.98 -18.84 4.42
CA GLU A 8 13.97 -19.90 4.33
C GLU A 8 13.80 -20.66 5.64
N LYS A 9 14.89 -20.80 6.40
CA LYS A 9 14.92 -21.52 7.68
C LYS A 9 14.50 -20.65 8.87
N LEU A 10 14.20 -19.37 8.64
CA LEU A 10 13.71 -18.47 9.68
C LEU A 10 12.22 -18.67 9.92
N SER A 11 11.83 -18.52 11.19
CA SER A 11 10.42 -18.47 11.57
C SER A 11 9.69 -17.37 10.79
N LYS A 12 8.38 -17.55 10.56
CA LYS A 12 7.53 -16.54 9.90
C LYS A 12 7.64 -15.18 10.58
N LYS A 13 7.80 -15.14 11.91
CA LYS A 13 7.95 -13.91 12.70
C LYS A 13 9.28 -13.19 12.41
N GLU A 14 10.38 -13.94 12.33
CA GLU A 14 11.72 -13.41 12.09
C GLU A 14 11.89 -12.92 10.65
N ARG A 15 11.36 -13.67 9.67
CA ARG A 15 11.31 -13.22 8.27
C ARG A 15 10.62 -11.87 8.13
N ARG A 16 9.48 -11.67 8.82
CA ARG A 16 8.77 -10.37 8.84
C ARG A 16 9.62 -9.26 9.45
N LYS A 17 10.26 -9.51 10.59
CA LYS A 17 11.16 -8.52 11.23
C LYS A 17 12.30 -8.11 10.30
N ARG A 18 12.97 -9.10 9.67
CA ARG A 18 14.05 -8.85 8.71
C ARG A 18 13.57 -8.05 7.50
N ALA A 19 12.40 -8.40 6.95
CA ALA A 19 11.81 -7.68 5.83
C ALA A 19 11.38 -6.25 6.19
N LEU A 20 10.85 -6.02 7.40
CA LEU A 20 10.50 -4.68 7.88
C LEU A 20 11.75 -3.79 8.05
N ALA A 21 12.82 -4.35 8.63
CA ALA A 21 14.09 -3.65 8.74
C ALA A 21 14.64 -3.25 7.35
N ALA A 22 14.57 -4.16 6.37
CA ALA A 22 15.00 -3.89 5.00
C ALA A 22 14.11 -2.90 4.24
N ARG A 23 12.82 -2.80 4.57
CA ARG A 23 11.87 -1.86 3.94
C ARG A 23 12.11 -0.40 4.34
N GLY A 24 12.70 -0.15 5.51
CA GLY A 24 13.04 1.21 5.95
C GLY A 24 14.20 1.84 5.17
N THR A 25 15.03 1.02 4.51
CA THR A 25 16.29 1.43 3.88
C THR A 25 16.24 1.57 2.35
N TRP A 26 15.05 1.66 1.73
CA TRP A 26 14.91 1.85 0.25
C TRP A 26 15.36 3.24 -0.26
N GLY A 27 16.21 3.95 0.48
CA GLY A 27 16.72 5.26 0.13
C GLY A 27 15.65 6.35 0.17
N SER A 28 15.59 7.18 -0.88
CA SER A 28 14.62 8.30 -1.02
C SER A 28 13.18 7.84 -1.29
N ILE A 29 12.99 6.63 -1.82
CA ILE A 29 11.68 6.13 -2.22
C ILE A 29 11.23 5.11 -1.19
N ASN A 30 10.31 5.52 -0.30
CA ASN A 30 9.60 4.59 0.57
C ASN A 30 8.33 4.10 -0.13
N PRO A 31 8.28 2.89 -0.73
CA PRO A 31 7.07 2.39 -1.39
C PRO A 31 5.89 2.19 -0.42
N VAL A 32 6.14 2.20 0.90
CA VAL A 32 5.11 2.07 1.94
C VAL A 32 4.27 3.35 2.08
N THR A 33 4.78 4.52 1.66
CA THR A 33 4.02 5.79 1.76
C THR A 33 3.02 6.00 0.62
N ARG A 34 3.04 5.18 -0.44
CA ARG A 34 1.92 5.10 -1.38
C ARG A 34 0.75 4.36 -0.74
N LYS A 35 0.03 5.03 0.15
CA LYS A 35 -1.26 4.57 0.64
C LYS A 35 -2.32 4.93 -0.40
N PRO A 36 -2.86 3.96 -1.17
CA PRO A 36 -4.00 4.27 -2.04
C PRO A 36 -5.14 4.76 -1.17
N GLU A 37 -5.91 5.71 -1.69
CA GLU A 37 -7.09 6.21 -0.99
C GLU A 37 -8.07 5.06 -0.77
N ASN A 38 -8.70 5.01 0.41
CA ASN A 38 -9.72 4.01 0.70
C ASN A 38 -10.84 4.11 -0.36
N PRO A 39 -11.07 3.07 -1.19
CA PRO A 39 -12.06 3.13 -2.26
C PRO A 39 -13.49 3.27 -1.74
N LYS A 40 -13.75 2.82 -0.49
CA LYS A 40 -15.05 2.92 0.18
C LYS A 40 -15.23 4.21 1.00
N ALA A 41 -14.20 5.06 1.09
CA ALA A 41 -14.34 6.31 1.83
C ALA A 41 -15.31 7.25 1.10
N TYR A 42 -16.28 7.79 1.85
CA TYR A 42 -17.21 8.78 1.32
C TYR A 42 -16.45 10.06 0.92
N ARG A 43 -16.61 10.47 -0.34
CA ARG A 43 -16.00 11.69 -0.91
C ARG A 43 -17.05 12.48 -1.69
N ARG A 44 -17.54 13.59 -1.14
CA ARG A 44 -18.58 14.43 -1.77
C ARG A 44 -18.20 14.92 -3.17
N SER A 45 -16.91 15.14 -3.43
CA SER A 45 -16.40 15.57 -4.74
C SER A 45 -16.54 14.50 -5.83
N LYS A 46 -16.39 13.21 -5.48
CA LYS A 46 -16.59 12.09 -6.43
C LYS A 46 -18.05 12.00 -6.89
N MET A 47 -18.99 12.28 -5.98
CA MET A 47 -20.43 12.23 -6.25
C MET A 47 -20.89 13.32 -7.24
N LYS A 48 -20.23 14.50 -7.24
CA LYS A 48 -20.56 15.60 -8.17
C LYS A 48 -20.22 15.31 -9.63
N ARG A 49 -19.23 14.44 -9.90
CA ARG A 49 -18.81 14.07 -11.27
C ARG A 49 -19.72 13.02 -11.91
N LEU A 50 -20.52 12.30 -11.11
CA LEU A 50 -21.51 11.35 -11.59
C LEU A 50 -22.83 12.07 -11.89
N LYS A 51 -22.79 13.09 -12.74
CA LYS A 51 -24.00 13.50 -13.47
C LYS A 51 -23.97 12.69 -14.76
N PRO A 52 -24.83 11.68 -14.96
CA PRO A 52 -25.08 11.24 -16.31
C PRO A 52 -25.57 12.46 -17.08
N ASP A 53 -25.00 12.66 -18.26
CA ASP A 53 -25.46 13.65 -19.22
C ASP A 53 -26.95 13.40 -19.40
N ARG A 54 -27.79 14.27 -18.84
CA ARG A 54 -29.20 14.26 -19.16
C ARG A 54 -29.29 14.82 -20.57
N GLU A 55 -29.18 13.93 -21.54
CA GLU A 55 -29.89 14.05 -22.80
C GLU A 55 -31.39 14.11 -22.44
N CYS A 56 -31.83 15.29 -22.01
CA CYS A 56 -33.22 15.68 -22.10
C CYS A 56 -33.34 16.34 -23.46
N ASP A 57 -33.38 15.49 -24.49
CA ASP A 57 -33.87 15.92 -25.79
C ASP A 57 -35.32 16.40 -25.64
N LEU A 58 -35.57 17.47 -26.38
CA LEU A 58 -36.80 18.26 -26.49
C LEU A 58 -38.08 17.45 -26.68
#